data_AF-A0ABD5DI24-F1
#
_entry.id   AF-A0ABD5DI24-F1
#
_cell.length_a   1.000
_cell.length_b   1.000
_cell.length_c   1.000
_cell.angle_alpha   90.00
_cell.angle_beta   90.00
_cell.angle_gamma   90.00
#
_symmetry.space_group_name_H-M   'P 1'
#
loop_
_entity.id
_entity.type
_entity.pdbx_description
1 polymer ?
#
loop_
_entity_poly.entity_id
_entity_poly.type
_entity_poly.pdbx_seq_one_letter_code
_entity_poly.pdbx_strand_id
1 'polypeptide(L)'
;ATAPWQLLADKSEWPAVFARLGELAIVKRRVGGYDGRGQWRLRENEIDQLPADNYGECIVEQGINFSGEVSLVGARAHDGST
;
A
#
# COMPACT_ATOMS: atom_id res chain seq x y z
N ALA A 1 -14.05 -1.06 6.05
CA ALA A 1 -12.72 -1.58 6.45
C ALA A 1 -11.74 -1.30 5.32
N THR A 2 -10.46 -1.12 5.62
CA THR A 2 -9.38 -0.91 4.62
C THR A 2 -8.64 -2.22 4.37
N ALA A 3 -7.74 -2.24 3.37
CA ALA A 3 -6.84 -3.38 3.17
C ALA A 3 -5.96 -3.62 4.41
N PRO A 4 -5.69 -4.88 4.80
CA PRO A 4 -4.64 -5.18 5.76
C PRO A 4 -3.29 -4.66 5.28
N TRP A 5 -2.54 -4.02 6.18
CA TRP A 5 -1.29 -3.33 5.83
C TRP A 5 -0.25 -3.41 6.95
N GLN A 6 1.01 -3.10 6.64
CA GLN A 6 2.07 -2.78 7.63
C GLN A 6 3.07 -1.78 7.04
N LEU A 7 3.87 -1.15 7.90
CA LEU A 7 5.10 -0.47 7.51
C LEU A 7 6.06 -1.50 6.90
N LEU A 8 6.76 -1.15 5.82
CA LEU A 8 7.86 -1.93 5.28
C LEU A 8 9.17 -1.27 5.72
N ALA A 9 9.67 -1.66 6.89
CA ALA A 9 10.82 -1.02 7.53
C ALA A 9 12.16 -1.55 7.00
N ASP A 10 12.23 -2.84 6.67
CA ASP A 10 13.47 -3.49 6.25
C ASP A 10 13.24 -4.64 5.25
N LYS A 11 14.27 -4.97 4.46
CA LYS A 11 14.23 -6.06 3.48
C LYS A 11 13.98 -7.43 4.11
N SER A 12 14.43 -7.65 5.35
CA SER A 12 14.23 -8.91 6.08
C SER A 12 12.77 -9.21 6.43
N GLU A 13 11.86 -8.23 6.30
CA GLU A 13 10.43 -8.41 6.61
C GLU A 13 9.66 -9.17 5.54
N TRP A 14 10.19 -9.28 4.32
CA TRP A 14 9.49 -9.87 3.17
C TRP A 14 8.86 -11.26 3.44
N PRO A 15 9.55 -12.22 4.07
CA PRO A 15 8.95 -13.52 4.39
C PRO A 15 7.69 -13.38 5.26
N ALA A 16 7.72 -12.49 6.27
CA ALA A 16 6.58 -12.23 7.14
C ALA A 16 5.47 -11.45 6.42
N VAL A 17 5.84 -10.56 5.49
CA VAL A 17 4.90 -9.82 4.64
C VAL A 17 4.07 -10.79 3.80
N PHE A 18 4.69 -11.68 3.03
CA PHE A 18 3.95 -12.62 2.17
C PHE A 18 3.17 -13.66 2.98
N ALA A 19 3.68 -14.09 4.14
CA ALA A 19 2.95 -14.98 5.04
C ALA A 19 1.64 -14.34 5.57
N ARG A 20 1.62 -13.03 5.80
CA ARG A 20 0.47 -12.32 6.38
C ARG A 20 -0.47 -11.73 5.35
N LEU A 21 0.06 -11.14 4.28
CA LEU A 21 -0.70 -10.36 3.30
C LEU A 21 -1.02 -11.14 2.01
N GLY A 22 -0.46 -12.35 1.87
CA GLY A 22 -0.66 -13.20 0.71
C GLY A 22 0.30 -12.88 -0.44
N GLU A 23 0.05 -13.49 -1.59
CA GLU A 23 0.99 -13.56 -2.72
C GLU A 23 1.30 -12.24 -3.43
N LEU A 24 0.43 -11.24 -3.31
CA LEU A 24 0.54 -9.97 -4.00
C LEU A 24 0.67 -8.83 -2.99
N ALA A 25 1.89 -8.30 -2.90
CA ALA A 25 2.22 -7.15 -2.08
C ALA A 25 2.06 -5.85 -2.89
N ILE A 26 1.21 -4.94 -2.40
CA ILE A 26 1.08 -3.59 -2.95
C ILE A 26 1.91 -2.65 -2.08
N VAL A 27 3.11 -2.30 -2.54
CA VAL A 27 3.99 -1.34 -1.83
C VAL A 27 3.62 0.07 -2.25
N LYS A 28 3.49 0.99 -1.29
CA LYS A 28 3.16 2.40 -1.55
C LYS A 28 4.02 3.32 -0.69
N ARG A 29 4.60 4.36 -1.31
CA ARG A 29 5.22 5.48 -0.56
C ARG A 29 4.16 6.17 0.29
N ARG A 30 4.51 6.49 1.54
CA ARG A 30 3.60 7.20 2.47
C ARG A 30 3.35 8.65 2.08
N VAL A 31 4.25 9.23 1.29
CA VAL A 31 4.18 10.63 0.83
C VAL A 31 4.56 10.74 -0.66
N GLY A 32 4.05 11.77 -1.33
CA GLY A 32 4.43 12.11 -2.71
C GLY A 32 3.85 11.22 -3.80
N GLY A 33 2.97 10.26 -3.47
CA GLY A 33 2.27 9.44 -4.45
C GLY A 33 1.08 10.17 -5.08
N TYR A 34 0.94 10.07 -6.41
CA TYR A 34 -0.22 10.51 -7.20
C TYR A 34 -0.25 9.71 -8.51
N ASP A 35 -1.43 9.50 -9.09
CA ASP A 35 -1.61 8.79 -10.38
C ASP A 35 -0.84 7.46 -10.47
N GLY A 36 -0.82 6.68 -9.39
CA GLY A 36 -0.08 5.40 -9.33
C GLY A 36 1.43 5.50 -9.10
N ARG A 37 2.01 6.72 -9.07
CA ARG A 37 3.44 6.92 -8.78
C ARG A 37 3.78 6.58 -7.33
N GLY A 38 5.00 6.08 -7.14
CA GLY A 38 5.47 5.62 -5.82
C GLY A 38 4.77 4.35 -5.35
N GLN A 39 4.30 3.51 -6.28
CA GLN A 39 3.64 2.24 -5.97
C GLN A 39 4.27 1.10 -6.78
N TRP A 40 4.34 -0.08 -6.17
CA TRP A 40 4.82 -1.32 -6.77
C TRP A 40 3.87 -2.46 -6.46
N ARG A 41 3.75 -3.39 -7.41
CA ARG A 41 3.01 -4.64 -7.26
C ARG A 41 4.03 -5.76 -7.35
N LEU A 42 4.31 -6.41 -6.23
CA LEU A 42 5.42 -7.34 -6.12
C LEU A 42 4.92 -8.71 -5.65
N ARG A 43 5.39 -9.75 -6.30
CA ARG A 43 5.41 -11.12 -5.80
C ARG A 43 6.74 -11.42 -5.12
N GLU A 44 6.84 -12.55 -4.44
CA GLU A 44 8.02 -12.91 -3.65
C GLU A 44 9.33 -12.94 -4.47
N ASN A 45 9.25 -13.36 -5.73
CA ASN A 45 10.39 -13.38 -6.65
C ASN A 45 10.69 -12.03 -7.31
N GLU A 46 9.95 -10.97 -6.97
CA GLU A 46 10.06 -9.63 -7.58
C GLU A 46 10.55 -8.57 -6.58
N ILE A 47 10.78 -8.94 -5.31
CA ILE A 47 11.10 -7.99 -4.24
C ILE A 47 12.35 -7.14 -4.48
N ASP A 48 13.29 -7.64 -5.29
CA ASP A 48 14.52 -6.93 -5.65
C ASP A 48 14.28 -5.76 -6.62
N GLN A 49 13.07 -5.65 -7.18
CA GLN A 49 12.67 -4.49 -7.99
C GLN A 49 12.39 -3.25 -7.14
N LEU A 50 12.19 -3.39 -5.81
CA LEU A 50 11.96 -2.27 -4.91
C LEU A 50 13.29 -1.54 -4.63
N PRO A 51 13.42 -0.25 -4.95
CA PRO A 51 14.63 0.50 -4.63
C PRO A 51 14.84 0.61 -3.11
N ALA A 52 16.09 0.52 -2.65
CA ALA A 52 16.42 0.39 -1.23
C ALA A 52 16.02 1.61 -0.37
N ASP A 53 15.89 2.79 -0.97
CA ASP A 53 15.41 4.02 -0.31
C ASP A 53 13.93 3.97 0.09
N ASN A 54 13.20 2.93 -0.31
CA ASN A 54 11.79 2.75 0.05
C ASN A 54 11.58 2.02 1.39
N TYR A 55 12.60 1.35 1.91
CA TYR A 55 12.55 0.73 3.23
C TYR A 55 12.51 1.83 4.31
N GLY A 56 11.53 1.75 5.20
CA GLY A 56 11.22 2.79 6.18
C GLY A 56 10.29 3.90 5.66
N GLU A 57 10.17 4.06 4.34
CA GLU A 57 9.36 5.11 3.71
C GLU A 57 8.03 4.63 3.12
N CYS A 58 7.90 3.33 2.88
CA CYS A 58 6.73 2.70 2.31
C CYS A 58 5.91 1.90 3.32
N ILE A 59 4.62 1.74 3.02
CA ILE A 59 3.79 0.67 3.56
C ILE A 59 3.63 -0.44 2.52
N VAL A 60 3.25 -1.62 2.98
CA VAL A 60 2.79 -2.73 2.13
C VAL A 60 1.37 -3.12 2.51
N GLU A 61 0.52 -3.24 1.50
CA GLU A 61 -0.88 -3.66 1.61
C GLU A 61 -1.10 -5.02 0.94
N GLN A 62 -2.06 -5.78 1.43
CA GLN A 62 -2.59 -6.94 0.71
C GLN A 62 -3.23 -6.52 -0.61
N GLY A 63 -2.91 -7.23 -1.70
CA GLY A 63 -3.66 -7.12 -2.96
C GLY A 63 -5.12 -7.51 -2.77
N ILE A 64 -6.03 -6.55 -2.93
CA ILE A 64 -7.48 -6.78 -2.82
C ILE A 64 -8.06 -7.15 -4.18
N ASN A 65 -8.76 -8.27 -4.24
CA ASN A 65 -9.63 -8.59 -5.36
C ASN A 65 -10.98 -7.89 -5.17
N PHE A 66 -11.26 -6.85 -5.95
CA PHE A 66 -12.51 -6.10 -5.90
C PHE A 66 -13.20 -6.10 -7.26
N SER A 67 -14.53 -6.01 -7.26
CA SER A 67 -15.35 -6.02 -8.47
C SER A 67 -15.41 -4.66 -9.18
N GLY A 68 -15.12 -3.59 -8.47
CA GLY A 68 -15.05 -2.24 -9.00
C GLY A 68 -14.58 -1.23 -7.95
N GLU A 69 -14.26 -0.03 -8.42
CA GLU A 69 -13.87 1.11 -7.60
C GLU A 69 -14.93 2.20 -7.73
N VAL A 70 -15.28 2.84 -6.61
CA VAL A 70 -16.20 3.97 -6.55
C VAL A 70 -15.62 5.06 -5.66
N SER A 71 -15.92 6.32 -5.97
CA SER A 71 -15.52 7.47 -5.17
C SER A 71 -16.75 8.18 -4.65
N LEU A 72 -16.74 8.52 -3.35
CA LEU A 72 -17.73 9.39 -2.73
C LEU A 72 -17.10 10.76 -2.48
N VAL A 73 -17.73 11.81 -3.02
CA VAL A 73 -17.32 13.20 -2.80
C VAL A 73 -18.34 13.87 -1.89
N GLY A 74 -17.87 14.55 -0.85
CA GLY A 74 -18.70 15.31 0.08
C GLY A 74 -17.93 16.48 0.68
N ALA A 75 -18.65 17.42 1.29
CA ALA A 75 -18.08 18.55 2.00
C ALA A 75 -18.51 18.50 3.47
N ARG A 76 -17.72 19.10 4.36
CA ARG A 76 -18.08 19.28 5.77
C ARG A 76 -17.69 20.68 6.20
N ALA A 77 -18.68 21.47 6.61
CA ALA A 77 -18.44 22.84 7.08
C ALA A 77 -17.81 22.84 8.48
N HIS A 78 -17.28 23.99 8.90
CA HIS A 78 -16.66 24.17 10.21
C HIS A 78 -17.60 23.87 11.37
N ASP A 79 -18.90 24.10 11.18
CA ASP A 79 -19.97 23.79 12.15
C ASP A 79 -20.38 22.31 12.15
N GLY A 80 -19.81 21.50 11.27
CA GLY A 80 -20.08 20.08 11.15
C GLY A 80 -21.27 19.72 10.26
N SER A 81 -21.93 20.70 9.62
CA SER A 81 -22.96 20.44 8.61
C SER A 81 -22.36 19.79 7.34
N THR A 82 -23.20 19.03 6.65
CA THR A 82 -22.87 18.21 5.48
C THR A 82 -23.80 18.52 4.32
#